data_AF-A0A0Q4J9V0-F1
#
_entry.id   AF-A0A0Q4J9V0-F1
#
_cell.length_a   1.000
_cell.length_b   1.000
_cell.length_c   1.000
_cell.angle_alpha   90.00
_cell.angle_beta   90.00
_cell.angle_gamma   90.00
#
_symmetry.space_group_name_H-M   'P 1'
#
loop_
_entity.id
_entity.type
_entity.pdbx_description
1 polymer ?
#
loop_
_entity_poly.entity_id
_entity_poly.type
_entity_poly.pdbx_seq_one_letter_code
_entity_poly.pdbx_strand_id
1 'polypeptide(L)'
;MTRIGCALVVLATLAGCGEQAPSAQRQTGAAAEAEPVDDGKADCALGGAHDWAHDCGVERAGKMLTLRHPDGGFRRFRVLDDGRGLEAADGAEAAKLTILDDRRIEVIAGGDRYRLPAQVGAVAGQ
;
A
#
# COMPACT_ATOMS: atom_id res chain seq x y z
N MET A 1 -64.96 -17.52 29.33
CA MET A 1 -63.57 -17.50 29.83
C MET A 1 -62.82 -18.45 28.91
N THR A 2 -62.00 -18.10 27.93
CA THR A 2 -61.27 -16.87 27.58
C THR A 2 -61.00 -16.95 26.06
N ARG A 3 -61.20 -15.84 25.34
CA ARG A 3 -60.84 -15.65 23.93
C ARG A 3 -59.32 -15.49 23.83
N ILE A 4 -58.68 -16.00 22.77
CA ILE A 4 -57.53 -15.36 22.09
C ILE A 4 -57.44 -15.99 20.71
N GLY A 5 -57.72 -15.19 19.68
CA GLY A 5 -57.28 -15.46 18.32
C GLY A 5 -55.88 -14.90 18.11
N CYS A 6 -55.13 -15.52 17.20
CA CYS A 6 -54.07 -14.86 16.47
C CYS A 6 -53.83 -15.66 15.19
N ALA A 7 -54.44 -15.18 14.11
CA ALA A 7 -53.94 -15.41 12.77
C ALA A 7 -52.70 -14.52 12.57
N LEU A 8 -51.65 -15.09 11.97
CA LEU A 8 -50.51 -14.49 11.25
C LEU A 8 -49.48 -15.63 11.09
N VAL A 9 -49.50 -16.42 10.01
CA VAL A 9 -48.80 -16.14 8.73
C VAL A 9 -47.58 -15.24 8.93
N VAL A 10 -46.39 -15.82 8.91
CA VAL A 10 -45.31 -15.56 7.93
C VAL A 10 -44.27 -16.68 8.08
N LEU A 11 -44.04 -17.41 6.97
CA LEU A 11 -42.88 -18.28 6.82
C LEU A 11 -41.61 -17.42 6.80
N ALA A 12 -40.72 -17.61 7.77
CA ALA A 12 -39.35 -17.12 7.72
C ALA A 12 -38.40 -18.30 7.49
N THR A 13 -38.23 -18.69 6.23
CA THR A 13 -37.15 -19.60 5.82
C THR A 13 -35.85 -18.81 5.76
N LEU A 14 -35.14 -18.69 6.87
CA LEU A 14 -33.72 -18.29 6.87
C LEU A 14 -32.87 -19.50 6.44
N ALA A 15 -32.90 -19.81 5.16
CA ALA A 15 -31.84 -20.56 4.49
C ALA A 15 -30.76 -19.55 4.05
N GLY A 16 -30.01 -19.01 5.01
CA GLY A 16 -28.76 -18.28 4.76
C GLY A 16 -27.59 -19.25 4.75
N CYS A 17 -27.54 -20.15 3.76
CA CYS A 17 -26.37 -20.97 3.48
C CYS A 17 -25.36 -20.14 2.68
N GLY A 18 -24.10 -20.14 3.09
CA GLY A 18 -22.99 -19.74 2.24
C GLY A 18 -21.94 -18.94 2.98
N GLU A 19 -21.14 -19.66 3.77
CA GLU A 19 -19.80 -19.28 4.20
C GLU A 19 -19.10 -18.51 3.06
N GLN A 20 -18.85 -17.22 3.27
CA GLN A 20 -18.05 -16.43 2.34
C GLN A 20 -16.63 -17.01 2.38
N ALA A 21 -16.35 -17.89 1.41
CA ALA A 21 -15.00 -18.14 0.95
C ALA A 21 -14.32 -16.76 0.79
N PRO A 22 -13.06 -16.60 1.21
CA PRO A 22 -12.34 -15.36 0.94
C PRO A 22 -12.33 -15.21 -0.58
N SER A 23 -13.21 -14.37 -1.09
CA SER A 23 -13.07 -13.76 -2.39
C SER A 23 -11.73 -13.07 -2.29
N ALA A 24 -10.72 -13.76 -2.83
CA ALA A 24 -9.50 -13.18 -3.32
C ALA A 24 -9.96 -11.91 -4.01
N GLN A 25 -9.83 -10.81 -3.28
CA GLN A 25 -10.23 -9.51 -3.71
C GLN A 25 -9.24 -9.24 -4.84
N ARG A 26 -9.68 -9.57 -6.06
CA ARG A 26 -9.24 -8.91 -7.28
C ARG A 26 -9.63 -7.46 -7.09
N GLN A 27 -8.87 -6.76 -6.25
CA GLN A 27 -8.60 -5.36 -6.46
C GLN A 27 -7.88 -5.32 -7.80
N THR A 28 -8.68 -5.18 -8.85
CA THR A 28 -8.28 -4.46 -10.04
C THR A 28 -7.90 -3.05 -9.58
N GLY A 29 -6.70 -2.94 -9.00
CA GLY A 29 -5.95 -1.71 -9.04
C GLY A 29 -5.71 -1.47 -10.51
N ALA A 30 -6.33 -0.43 -11.07
CA ALA A 30 -5.82 0.16 -12.29
C ALA A 30 -4.37 0.52 -11.98
N ALA A 31 -3.45 -0.36 -12.37
CA ALA A 31 -2.04 -0.09 -12.36
C ALA A 31 -1.86 1.06 -13.35
N ALA A 32 -1.89 2.30 -12.84
CA ALA A 32 -1.32 3.42 -13.54
C ALA A 32 0.12 3.00 -13.81
N GLU A 33 0.48 2.91 -15.09
CA GLU A 33 1.75 2.37 -15.55
C GLU A 33 2.89 3.05 -14.80
N ALA A 34 3.41 2.36 -13.79
CA ALA A 34 4.52 2.77 -12.99
C ALA A 34 5.78 2.36 -13.76
N GLU A 35 6.72 3.28 -13.93
CA GLU A 35 8.07 2.92 -14.37
C GLU A 35 8.58 1.76 -13.51
N PRO A 36 9.10 0.68 -14.11
CA PRO A 36 9.29 -0.58 -13.42
C PRO A 36 10.31 -0.42 -12.28
N VAL A 37 9.85 -0.69 -11.07
CA VAL A 37 10.68 -1.41 -10.12
C VAL A 37 10.65 -2.85 -10.62
N ASP A 38 11.81 -3.48 -10.83
CA ASP A 38 11.98 -4.70 -11.64
C ASP A 38 10.91 -5.79 -11.41
N ASP A 39 10.45 -5.95 -10.17
CA ASP A 39 9.37 -6.86 -9.73
C ASP A 39 8.18 -6.17 -9.03
N GLY A 40 8.13 -4.83 -9.00
CA GLY A 40 7.10 -4.08 -8.24
C GLY A 40 7.26 -4.16 -6.71
N LYS A 41 8.43 -4.57 -6.24
CA LYS A 41 8.80 -4.70 -4.82
C LYS A 41 10.07 -3.92 -4.48
N ALA A 42 10.19 -3.52 -3.22
CA ALA A 42 11.35 -2.82 -2.68
C ALA A 42 11.94 -3.58 -1.50
N ASP A 43 13.25 -3.45 -1.29
CA ASP A 43 13.87 -3.86 -0.04
C ASP A 43 13.40 -2.91 1.07
N CYS A 44 12.95 -3.45 2.18
CA CYS A 44 12.53 -2.67 3.33
C CYS A 44 12.92 -3.31 4.66
N ALA A 45 13.09 -2.44 5.66
CA ALA A 45 13.29 -2.79 7.05
C ALA A 45 12.33 -1.93 7.89
N LEU A 46 11.28 -2.56 8.42
CA LEU A 46 10.12 -1.88 9.00
C LEU A 46 10.21 -1.75 10.52
N GLY A 47 9.66 -0.68 11.09
CA GLY A 47 9.53 -0.51 12.54
C GLY A 47 10.85 -0.56 13.31
N GLY A 48 11.97 -0.18 12.69
CA GLY A 48 13.30 -0.24 13.28
C GLY A 48 14.00 -1.61 13.16
N ALA A 49 13.43 -2.55 12.41
CA ALA A 49 14.08 -3.85 12.14
C ALA A 49 15.47 -3.64 11.51
N HIS A 50 16.41 -4.52 11.85
CA HIS A 50 17.77 -4.50 11.29
C HIS A 50 17.85 -5.21 9.94
N ASP A 51 17.12 -6.32 9.81
CA ASP A 51 17.06 -7.14 8.62
C ASP A 51 16.29 -6.45 7.49
N TRP A 52 16.77 -6.67 6.27
CA TRP A 52 16.14 -6.21 5.04
C TRP A 52 15.39 -7.36 4.39
N ALA A 53 14.19 -7.09 3.89
CA ALA A 53 13.40 -8.06 3.14
C ALA A 53 12.83 -7.43 1.86
N HIS A 54 12.74 -8.21 0.78
CA HIS A 54 12.28 -7.76 -0.53
C HIS A 54 10.80 -8.08 -0.74
N ASP A 55 9.93 -7.50 0.08
CA ASP A 55 8.50 -7.81 0.07
C ASP A 55 7.58 -6.58 0.13
N CYS A 56 8.11 -5.38 0.39
CA CYS A 56 7.33 -4.16 0.35
C CYS A 56 6.85 -3.86 -1.08
N GLY A 57 5.54 -3.81 -1.29
CA GLY A 57 4.94 -3.51 -2.58
C GLY A 57 5.11 -2.04 -2.96
N VAL A 58 5.46 -1.77 -4.21
CA VAL A 58 5.62 -0.41 -4.75
C VAL A 58 4.49 -0.10 -5.72
N GLU A 59 3.68 0.90 -5.39
CA GLU A 59 2.59 1.38 -6.24
C GLU A 59 2.82 2.84 -6.62
N ARG A 60 2.55 3.19 -7.88
CA ARG A 60 2.64 4.56 -8.38
C ARG A 60 1.32 5.03 -8.95
N ALA A 61 0.97 6.28 -8.67
CA ALA A 61 -0.14 6.99 -9.27
C ALA A 61 0.29 8.44 -9.57
N GLY A 62 0.77 8.68 -10.80
CA GLY A 62 1.40 9.95 -11.16
C GLY A 62 2.62 10.26 -10.29
N LYS A 63 2.58 11.39 -9.57
CA LYS A 63 3.62 11.79 -8.60
C LYS A 63 3.45 11.17 -7.22
N MET A 64 2.43 10.34 -7.00
CA MET A 64 2.26 9.62 -5.73
C MET A 64 2.94 8.27 -5.80
N LEU A 65 3.74 7.97 -4.78
CA LEU A 65 4.35 6.67 -4.54
C LEU A 65 3.78 6.10 -3.25
N THR A 66 3.30 4.86 -3.27
CA THR A 66 2.83 4.15 -2.08
C THR A 66 3.70 2.91 -1.87
N LEU A 67 4.27 2.77 -0.68
CA LEU A 67 4.97 1.57 -0.24
C LEU A 67 4.04 0.78 0.68
N ARG A 68 3.60 -0.40 0.25
CA ARG A 68 2.76 -1.31 1.05
C ARG A 68 3.64 -2.28 1.81
N HIS A 69 3.36 -2.40 3.09
CA HIS A 69 4.03 -3.33 3.99
C HIS A 69 3.34 -4.69 3.97
N PRO A 70 4.07 -5.79 4.25
CA PRO A 70 3.49 -7.13 4.37
C PRO A 70 2.53 -7.27 5.56
N ASP A 71 2.64 -6.39 6.56
CA ASP A 71 1.78 -6.33 7.74
C ASP A 71 0.44 -5.58 7.51
N GLY A 72 0.24 -5.04 6.30
CA GLY A 72 -0.93 -4.24 5.93
C GLY A 72 -0.78 -2.74 6.15
N GLY A 73 0.34 -2.29 6.73
CA GLY A 73 0.74 -0.89 6.80
C GLY A 73 1.12 -0.31 5.44
N PHE A 74 1.24 1.02 5.37
CA PHE A 74 1.76 1.68 4.18
C PHE A 74 2.37 3.05 4.49
N ARG A 75 3.21 3.53 3.57
CA ARG A 75 3.70 4.90 3.51
C ARG A 75 3.42 5.52 2.15
N ARG A 76 3.09 6.81 2.13
CA ARG A 76 2.90 7.56 0.88
C ARG A 76 3.92 8.68 0.77
N PHE A 77 4.50 8.78 -0.41
CA PHE A 77 5.46 9.81 -0.76
C PHE A 77 5.02 10.53 -2.03
N ARG A 78 5.30 11.82 -2.09
CA ARG A 78 5.17 12.63 -3.30
C ARG A 78 6.53 12.74 -3.95
N VAL A 79 6.60 12.39 -5.23
CA VAL A 79 7.77 12.63 -6.07
C VAL A 79 7.86 14.12 -6.36
N LEU A 80 9.03 14.67 -6.07
CA LEU A 80 9.32 16.09 -6.26
C LEU A 80 10.14 16.31 -7.53
N ASP A 81 9.79 17.34 -8.29
CA ASP A 81 10.48 17.72 -9.54
C ASP A 81 11.76 18.55 -9.30
N ASP A 82 11.94 19.04 -8.08
CA ASP A 82 13.02 19.98 -7.73
C ASP A 82 14.34 19.29 -7.35
N GLY A 83 14.44 17.98 -7.59
CA GLY A 83 15.64 17.18 -7.29
C GLY A 83 15.74 16.73 -5.83
N ARG A 84 14.80 17.08 -4.94
CA ARG A 84 14.75 16.53 -3.57
C ARG A 84 14.29 15.07 -3.53
N GLY A 85 13.75 14.54 -4.64
CA GLY A 85 13.38 13.13 -4.82
C GLY A 85 12.00 12.80 -4.28
N LEU A 86 11.85 12.70 -2.95
CA LEU A 86 10.60 12.28 -2.31
C LEU A 86 10.30 13.10 -1.04
N GLU A 87 9.02 13.34 -0.79
CA GLU A 87 8.52 13.96 0.44
C GLU A 87 7.33 13.16 0.99
N ALA A 88 7.15 13.10 2.31
CA ALA A 88 5.98 12.44 2.91
C ALA A 88 4.68 13.12 2.41
N ALA A 89 3.75 12.33 1.88
CA ALA A 89 2.55 12.85 1.24
C ALA A 89 1.38 13.08 2.21
N ASP A 90 1.40 12.43 3.38
CA ASP A 90 0.34 12.44 4.38
C ASP A 90 0.65 13.33 5.61
N GLY A 91 1.77 14.05 5.58
CA GLY A 91 2.18 14.91 6.69
C GLY A 91 2.66 14.14 7.93
N ALA A 92 2.89 12.83 7.83
CA ALA A 92 3.63 12.08 8.82
C ALA A 92 5.13 12.45 8.82
N GLU A 93 5.93 11.65 9.51
CA GLU A 93 7.37 11.87 9.66
C GLU A 93 8.07 12.17 8.34
N ALA A 94 8.94 13.18 8.35
CA ALA A 94 9.65 13.62 7.17
C ALA A 94 10.54 12.50 6.61
N ALA A 95 10.48 12.33 5.30
CA ALA A 95 11.35 11.39 4.60
C ALA A 95 12.78 11.95 4.54
N LYS A 96 13.75 11.16 5.01
CA LYS A 96 15.17 11.42 4.80
C LYS A 96 15.66 10.54 3.66
N LEU A 97 16.30 11.16 2.67
CA LEU A 97 16.83 10.47 1.51
C LEU A 97 18.36 10.44 1.55
N THR A 98 18.94 9.31 1.18
CA THR A 98 20.38 9.12 0.98
C THR A 98 20.62 8.41 -0.35
N ILE A 99 21.52 8.92 -1.18
CA ILE A 99 21.88 8.27 -2.44
C ILE A 99 22.87 7.13 -2.13
N LEU A 100 22.63 5.97 -2.74
CA LEU A 100 23.51 4.81 -2.69
C LEU A 100 24.24 4.67 -4.04
N ASP A 101 25.48 4.18 -4.03
CA ASP A 101 26.37 4.12 -5.20
C ASP A 101 25.82 3.29 -6.39
N ASP A 102 24.87 2.40 -6.13
CA ASP A 102 24.31 1.43 -7.07
C ASP A 102 23.03 1.92 -7.77
N ARG A 103 22.89 3.24 -7.95
CA ARG A 103 21.68 3.89 -8.49
C ARG A 103 20.43 3.59 -7.66
N ARG A 104 20.60 3.37 -6.35
CA ARG A 104 19.49 3.28 -5.40
C ARG A 104 19.49 4.51 -4.49
N ILE A 105 18.34 4.74 -3.88
CA ILE A 105 18.17 5.68 -2.78
C ILE A 105 17.69 4.90 -1.57
N GLU A 106 18.24 5.22 -0.41
CA GLU A 106 17.66 4.85 0.86
C GLU A 106 16.70 5.95 1.30
N VAL A 107 15.47 5.56 1.62
CA VAL A 107 14.44 6.43 2.16
C VAL A 107 14.17 5.98 3.59
N ILE A 108 14.25 6.91 4.53
CA ILE A 108 13.94 6.68 5.94
C ILE A 108 12.72 7.53 6.29
N ALA A 109 11.69 6.92 6.85
CA ALA A 109 10.50 7.60 7.35
C ALA A 109 10.14 7.01 8.71
N GLY A 110 10.41 7.75 9.78
CA GLY A 110 10.32 7.24 11.14
C GLY A 110 11.26 6.05 11.36
N GLY A 111 10.71 4.94 11.86
CA GLY A 111 11.43 3.68 12.03
C GLY A 111 11.60 2.85 10.76
N ASP A 112 10.94 3.23 9.66
CA ASP A 112 10.95 2.43 8.44
C ASP A 112 12.05 2.87 7.49
N ARG A 113 12.70 1.90 6.84
CA ARG A 113 13.76 2.13 5.85
C ARG A 113 13.44 1.37 4.58
N TYR A 114 13.69 2.01 3.43
CA TYR A 114 13.38 1.47 2.11
C TYR A 114 14.55 1.70 1.17
N ARG A 115 14.83 0.75 0.28
CA ARG A 115 15.73 0.94 -0.86
C ARG A 115 14.92 0.94 -2.14
N LEU A 116 15.00 2.04 -2.87
CA LEU A 116 14.27 2.26 -4.11
C LEU A 116 15.27 2.57 -5.22
N PRO A 117 14.99 2.20 -6.48
CA PRO A 117 15.82 2.67 -7.58
C PRO A 117 15.74 4.20 -7.70
N ALA A 118 16.85 4.87 -8.03
CA ALA A 118 16.95 6.33 -8.04
C ALA A 118 15.97 6.98 -9.05
N GLN A 119 15.60 6.26 -10.10
CA GLN A 119 14.58 6.68 -11.08
C GLN A 119 13.19 6.87 -10.47
N VAL A 120 12.91 6.32 -9.28
CA VAL A 120 11.64 6.52 -8.58
C VAL A 120 11.45 7.98 -8.16
N GLY A 121 12.54 8.72 -7.96
CA GLY A 121 12.55 10.16 -7.68
C GLY A 121 12.64 11.04 -8.93
N ALA A 122 12.90 10.47 -10.10
CA ALA A 122 12.92 11.20 -11.36
C ALA A 122 11.54 11.10 -12.00
N VAL A 123 10.88 12.22 -12.27
CA VAL A 123 9.95 12.23 -13.40
C VAL A 123 10.78 11.95 -14.65
N ALA A 124 10.35 10.98 -15.47
CA ALA A 124 10.89 10.83 -16.82
C ALA A 124 10.68 12.18 -17.52
N GLY A 125 11.76 12.98 -17.60
CA GLY A 125 11.73 14.28 -18.23
C GLY A 125 11.27 14.10 -19.67
N GLN A 126 10.12 14.69 -19.98
CA GLN A 126 9.63 14.91 -21.33
C GLN A 126 9.30 16.39 -21.44
#